data_AF-A0A1Z8MHL1-F1
#
_entry.id   AF-A0A1Z8MHL1-F1
#
_cell.length_a   1.000
_cell.length_b   1.000
_cell.length_c   1.000
_cell.angle_alpha   90.00
_cell.angle_beta   90.00
_cell.angle_gamma   90.00
#
_symmetry.space_group_name_H-M   'P 1'
#
loop_
_entity.id
_entity.type
_entity.pdbx_description
1 polymer ?
#
loop_
_entity_poly.entity_id
_entity_poly.type
_entity_poly.pdbx_seq_one_letter_code
_entity_poly.pdbx_strand_id
1 'polypeptide(L)'
;MISLHSALRRLPAVPRLASFGSIRRSMASVSAAAYLVLAAAVMAPAAGAVAPKGPNAPKVGQKAPDFELSVLGEQGYLTLSDLNASGTVVVVVLRGFPGYQCPLCRRQVAAYMNRASAFAKELGNKDIRFVMVYPGAEQGLDANAKKFSAGRTLPLPMAMVTDPDMKMVSEWGLRWDAPRETAYPSAFVIGPGRRVLWSKVSKGHGDRATAEDLLAAIRAANKK
;
A
#
# COMPACT_ATOMS: atom_id res chain seq x y z
N MET A 1 36.41 50.46 -32.17
CA MET A 1 35.72 51.75 -32.04
C MET A 1 34.22 51.51 -32.11
N ILE A 2 33.45 52.25 -31.30
CA ILE A 2 31.98 52.29 -31.17
C ILE A 2 31.39 51.16 -30.29
N SER A 3 30.45 51.38 -29.38
CA SER A 3 30.16 52.43 -28.40
C SER A 3 29.04 51.85 -27.52
N LEU A 4 29.05 52.24 -26.24
CA LEU A 4 28.06 52.06 -25.18
C LEU A 4 26.59 51.91 -25.65
N HIS A 5 25.79 51.14 -24.89
CA HIS A 5 24.55 51.66 -24.31
C HIS A 5 24.19 50.92 -23.00
N SER A 6 24.23 51.70 -21.92
CA SER A 6 23.68 51.42 -20.60
C SER A 6 22.16 51.40 -20.60
N ALA A 7 21.55 50.56 -19.75
CA ALA A 7 20.24 50.85 -19.16
C ALA A 7 20.07 50.11 -17.82
N LEU A 8 20.57 50.74 -16.75
CA LEU A 8 20.23 50.42 -15.36
C LEU A 8 18.73 50.66 -15.12
N ARG A 9 17.99 49.61 -14.74
CA ARG A 9 16.62 49.76 -14.22
C ARG A 9 16.67 50.09 -12.73
N ARG A 10 16.07 51.22 -12.38
CA ARG A 10 15.89 51.74 -11.02
C ARG A 10 14.78 50.94 -10.31
N LEU A 11 15.06 50.48 -9.10
CA LEU A 11 14.05 49.98 -8.16
C LEU A 11 13.36 51.17 -7.47
N PRO A 12 12.03 51.12 -7.22
CA PRO A 12 11.36 52.13 -6.42
C PRO A 12 11.54 51.87 -4.92
N ALA A 13 11.67 52.99 -4.18
CA ALA A 13 11.86 53.05 -2.74
C ALA A 13 10.57 52.74 -1.96
N VAL A 14 10.71 52.02 -0.85
CA VAL A 14 9.65 51.75 0.13
C VAL A 14 9.66 52.86 1.19
N PRO A 15 8.53 53.54 1.46
CA PRO A 15 8.47 54.56 2.50
C PRO A 15 8.35 53.97 3.91
N ARG A 16 8.80 54.79 4.85
CA ARG A 16 9.21 54.54 6.23
C ARG A 16 8.03 54.67 7.22
N LEU A 17 8.20 53.98 8.35
CA LEU A 17 7.33 53.95 9.54
C LEU A 17 6.84 55.33 10.02
N ALA A 18 5.61 55.33 10.54
CA ALA A 18 5.10 56.23 11.57
C ALA A 18 4.22 55.40 12.52
N SER A 19 4.01 55.69 13.79
CA SER A 19 4.66 56.49 14.83
C SER A 19 4.00 56.01 16.13
N PHE A 20 4.77 55.96 17.21
CA PHE A 20 4.26 55.75 18.56
C PHE A 20 3.25 56.85 18.95
N GLY A 21 2.19 56.45 19.64
CA GLY A 21 1.26 57.34 20.32
C GLY A 21 0.78 56.69 21.61
N SER A 22 1.45 57.00 22.72
CA SER A 22 0.99 56.69 24.07
C SER A 22 -0.03 57.72 24.52
N ILE A 23 -1.20 57.30 25.00
CA ILE A 23 -2.09 58.17 25.80
C ILE A 23 -2.48 57.41 27.07
N ARG A 24 -2.22 58.07 28.19
CA ARG A 24 -2.43 57.63 29.57
C ARG A 24 -3.88 57.81 30.01
N ARG A 25 -4.31 56.89 30.90
CA ARG A 25 -5.23 57.02 32.05
C ARG A 25 -6.49 57.87 31.90
N SER A 26 -7.64 57.24 32.17
CA SER A 26 -8.53 57.73 33.24
C SER A 26 -9.40 56.61 33.79
N MET A 27 -9.34 56.45 35.12
CA MET A 27 -10.28 55.66 35.92
C MET A 27 -11.57 56.47 36.07
N ALA A 28 -12.72 55.85 35.81
CA ALA A 28 -13.98 56.24 36.42
C ALA A 28 -14.89 55.01 36.47
N SER A 29 -15.11 54.53 37.69
CA SER A 29 -16.14 53.59 38.06
C SER A 29 -17.53 54.08 37.63
N VAL A 30 -18.46 53.16 37.35
CA VAL A 30 -19.81 53.08 37.97
C VAL A 30 -20.70 52.14 37.14
N SER A 31 -21.54 51.42 37.89
CA SER A 31 -22.71 50.65 37.50
C SER A 31 -22.51 49.21 37.03
N ALA A 32 -22.55 48.34 38.06
CA ALA A 32 -23.06 46.99 37.98
C ALA A 32 -24.41 46.95 37.24
N ALA A 33 -24.41 46.41 36.03
CA ALA A 33 -25.59 45.86 35.38
C ALA A 33 -25.33 44.35 35.25
N ALA A 34 -26.11 43.58 35.99
CA ALA A 34 -26.08 42.13 35.99
C ALA A 34 -26.39 41.59 34.59
N TYR A 35 -25.35 41.15 33.88
CA TYR A 35 -25.52 40.27 32.73
C TYR A 35 -25.40 38.83 33.20
N LEU A 36 -26.55 38.15 33.26
CA LEU A 36 -26.64 36.70 33.26
C LEU A 36 -26.02 36.20 31.94
N VAL A 37 -24.71 35.90 31.94
CA VAL A 37 -24.08 35.15 30.86
C VAL A 37 -24.37 33.69 31.12
N LEU A 38 -25.34 33.16 30.36
CA LEU A 38 -25.61 31.74 30.25
C LEU A 38 -24.32 31.05 29.74
N ALA A 39 -23.59 30.40 30.64
CA ALA A 39 -22.44 29.58 30.27
C ALA A 39 -22.96 28.32 29.56
N ALA A 40 -23.21 28.42 28.26
CA ALA A 40 -23.43 27.27 27.41
C ALA A 40 -22.10 26.51 27.29
N ALA A 41 -21.95 25.44 28.06
CA ALA A 41 -20.88 24.48 27.90
C ALA A 41 -20.99 23.86 26.49
N VAL A 42 -20.18 24.35 25.56
CA VAL A 42 -20.01 23.73 24.24
C VAL A 42 -19.25 22.43 24.45
N MET A 43 -19.98 21.35 24.71
CA MET A 43 -19.43 19.99 24.59
C MET A 43 -19.16 19.75 23.10
N ALA A 44 -17.91 19.96 22.70
CA ALA A 44 -17.45 19.50 21.40
C ALA A 44 -17.66 17.97 21.32
N PRO A 45 -18.35 17.45 20.28
CA PRO A 45 -18.41 16.01 20.09
C PRO A 45 -16.99 15.52 19.85
N ALA A 46 -16.49 14.68 20.75
CA ALA A 46 -15.30 13.88 20.49
C ALA A 46 -15.55 13.12 19.18
N ALA A 47 -14.79 13.45 18.14
CA ALA A 47 -14.79 12.70 16.90
C ALA A 47 -14.51 11.24 17.25
N GLY A 48 -15.54 10.40 17.20
CA GLY A 48 -15.42 8.98 17.45
C GLY A 48 -14.36 8.42 16.51
N ALA A 49 -13.29 7.86 17.08
CA ALA A 49 -12.30 7.13 16.30
C ALA A 49 -13.04 5.99 15.58
N VAL A 50 -13.27 6.16 14.27
CA VAL A 50 -13.76 5.09 13.42
C VAL A 50 -12.68 4.01 13.47
N ALA A 51 -12.96 2.91 14.18
CA ALA A 51 -12.04 1.79 14.23
C ALA A 51 -11.73 1.37 12.78
N PRO A 52 -10.45 1.17 12.42
CA PRO A 52 -10.08 0.81 11.05
C PRO A 52 -10.85 -0.46 10.68
N LYS A 53 -11.63 -0.36 9.60
CA LYS A 53 -12.39 -1.49 9.07
C LYS A 53 -11.37 -2.55 8.66
N GLY A 54 -11.48 -3.76 9.22
CA GLY A 54 -10.59 -4.87 8.88
C GLY A 54 -10.67 -5.23 7.39
N PRO A 55 -9.76 -6.08 6.88
CA PRO A 55 -9.72 -6.42 5.47
C PRO A 55 -11.02 -7.06 4.99
N ASN A 56 -11.50 -6.65 3.81
CA ASN A 56 -12.69 -7.19 3.14
C ASN A 56 -12.28 -7.95 1.86
N ALA A 57 -11.39 -8.93 2.05
CA ALA A 57 -10.82 -9.71 0.96
C ALA A 57 -11.83 -10.64 0.28
N PRO A 58 -11.58 -11.06 -0.98
CA PRO A 58 -12.33 -12.14 -1.62
C PRO A 58 -12.39 -13.39 -0.75
N LYS A 59 -13.59 -13.86 -0.45
CA LYS A 59 -13.84 -15.03 0.40
C LYS A 59 -13.77 -16.32 -0.43
N VAL A 60 -13.50 -17.44 0.22
CA VAL A 60 -13.57 -18.77 -0.41
C VAL A 60 -14.93 -18.95 -1.09
N GLY A 61 -14.91 -19.44 -2.33
CA GLY A 61 -16.08 -19.61 -3.19
C GLY A 61 -16.41 -18.39 -4.06
N GLN A 62 -15.91 -17.20 -3.73
CA GLN A 62 -16.12 -16.01 -4.55
C GLN A 62 -15.16 -15.95 -5.73
N LYS A 63 -15.54 -15.19 -6.76
CA LYS A 63 -14.67 -14.82 -7.87
C LYS A 63 -13.74 -13.70 -7.41
N ALA A 64 -12.43 -13.91 -7.47
CA ALA A 64 -11.44 -12.86 -7.21
C ALA A 64 -11.51 -11.80 -8.32
N PRO A 65 -11.42 -10.49 -8.00
CA PRO A 65 -11.26 -9.43 -9.01
C PRO A 65 -10.08 -9.70 -9.92
N ASP A 66 -10.13 -9.20 -11.15
CA ASP A 66 -8.98 -9.34 -12.04
C ASP A 66 -7.88 -8.38 -11.62
N PHE A 67 -6.67 -8.58 -12.13
CA PHE A 67 -5.63 -7.56 -12.06
C PHE A 67 -4.80 -7.62 -13.33
N GLU A 68 -4.14 -6.52 -13.67
CA GLU A 68 -3.07 -6.43 -14.65
C GLU A 68 -1.93 -5.66 -13.97
N LEU A 69 -0.82 -6.34 -13.67
CA LEU A 69 0.27 -5.77 -12.86
C LEU A 69 1.62 -5.97 -13.53
N SER A 70 2.50 -4.97 -13.40
CA SER A 70 3.83 -4.98 -14.03
C SER A 70 4.73 -6.04 -13.42
N VAL A 71 5.45 -6.76 -14.28
CA VAL A 71 6.40 -7.79 -13.84
C VAL A 71 7.72 -7.15 -13.43
N LEU A 72 8.21 -7.52 -12.25
CA LEU A 72 9.45 -6.97 -11.73
C LEU A 72 10.65 -7.39 -12.60
N GLY A 73 11.33 -6.40 -13.17
CA GLY A 73 12.59 -6.63 -13.90
C GLY A 73 12.40 -7.07 -15.35
N GLU A 74 11.17 -7.13 -15.83
CA GLU A 74 10.82 -7.46 -17.20
C GLU A 74 9.91 -6.37 -17.78
N GLN A 75 9.96 -6.19 -19.10
CA GLN A 75 8.96 -5.36 -19.77
C GLN A 75 7.73 -6.24 -20.02
N GLY A 76 6.67 -6.03 -19.23
CA GLY A 76 5.43 -6.79 -19.39
C GLY A 76 4.51 -6.71 -18.18
N TYR A 77 3.32 -7.27 -18.37
CA TYR A 77 2.27 -7.34 -17.37
C TYR A 77 1.80 -8.78 -17.21
N LEU A 78 1.32 -9.12 -16.01
CA LEU A 78 0.60 -10.36 -15.76
C LEU A 78 -0.86 -10.04 -15.44
N THR A 79 -1.74 -10.79 -16.07
CA THR A 79 -3.18 -10.72 -15.85
C THR A 79 -3.67 -11.95 -15.11
N LEU A 80 -4.48 -11.78 -14.06
CA LEU A 80 -4.93 -12.94 -13.26
C LEU A 80 -5.79 -13.91 -14.07
N SER A 81 -6.67 -13.41 -14.94
CA SER A 81 -7.50 -14.27 -15.80
C SER A 81 -6.66 -15.10 -16.78
N ASP A 82 -5.65 -14.51 -17.42
CA ASP A 82 -4.75 -15.23 -18.34
C ASP A 82 -3.95 -16.31 -17.60
N LEU A 83 -3.41 -15.97 -16.42
CA LEU A 83 -2.79 -16.96 -15.55
C LEU A 83 -3.80 -18.04 -15.17
N ASN A 84 -5.02 -17.69 -14.77
CA ASN A 84 -5.98 -18.69 -14.33
C ASN A 84 -6.51 -19.60 -15.45
N ALA A 85 -6.49 -19.15 -16.70
CA ALA A 85 -6.82 -19.97 -17.86
C ALA A 85 -5.88 -21.19 -17.98
N SER A 86 -4.62 -21.05 -17.56
CA SER A 86 -3.64 -22.14 -17.55
C SER A 86 -3.66 -22.98 -16.25
N GLY A 87 -4.62 -22.75 -15.33
CA GLY A 87 -4.88 -23.64 -14.17
C GLY A 87 -5.00 -22.96 -12.80
N THR A 88 -4.56 -23.63 -11.73
CA THR A 88 -4.50 -23.09 -10.35
C THR A 88 -3.41 -22.03 -10.17
N VAL A 89 -3.74 -20.84 -9.66
CA VAL A 89 -2.81 -19.72 -9.43
C VAL A 89 -2.69 -19.45 -7.93
N VAL A 90 -1.47 -19.23 -7.45
CA VAL A 90 -1.21 -18.71 -6.11
C VAL A 90 -0.96 -17.21 -6.21
N VAL A 91 -1.67 -16.43 -5.42
CA VAL A 91 -1.44 -14.99 -5.28
C VAL A 91 -1.07 -14.69 -3.83
N VAL A 92 0.12 -14.12 -3.61
CA VAL A 92 0.58 -13.67 -2.30
C VAL A 92 0.75 -12.16 -2.32
N VAL A 93 -0.02 -11.45 -1.51
CA VAL A 93 0.14 -10.01 -1.30
C VAL A 93 1.07 -9.80 -0.11
N LEU A 94 2.22 -9.19 -0.38
CA LEU A 94 3.16 -8.76 0.65
C LEU A 94 2.62 -7.53 1.37
N ARG A 95 3.15 -7.22 2.55
CA ARG A 95 2.81 -5.97 3.24
C ARG A 95 2.99 -4.78 2.29
N GLY A 96 4.13 -4.71 1.60
CA GLY A 96 4.50 -3.60 0.70
C GLY A 96 5.61 -2.72 1.25
N PHE A 97 5.77 -1.54 0.62
CA PHE A 97 6.75 -0.51 1.00
C PHE A 97 6.09 0.69 1.70
N PRO A 98 5.98 0.68 3.05
CA PRO A 98 5.45 1.83 3.79
C PRO A 98 6.52 2.91 4.08
N GLY A 99 7.56 3.00 3.25
CA GLY A 99 8.73 3.86 3.47
C GLY A 99 10.00 3.12 3.93
N TYR A 100 9.92 1.79 4.16
CA TYR A 100 11.09 0.96 4.43
C TYR A 100 10.88 -0.49 3.97
N GLN A 101 11.98 -1.20 3.70
CA GLN A 101 11.93 -2.60 3.30
C GLN A 101 11.47 -3.47 4.47
N CYS A 102 10.33 -4.15 4.33
CA CYS A 102 9.78 -5.00 5.39
C CYS A 102 10.66 -6.25 5.63
N PRO A 103 11.23 -6.45 6.84
CA PRO A 103 12.03 -7.65 7.14
C PRO A 103 11.24 -8.95 7.07
N LEU A 104 9.96 -8.93 7.48
CA LEU A 104 9.08 -10.09 7.40
C LEU A 104 8.74 -10.45 5.95
N CYS A 105 8.56 -9.46 5.07
CA CYS A 105 8.40 -9.76 3.63
C CYS A 105 9.66 -10.41 3.07
N ARG A 106 10.87 -9.97 3.47
CA ARG A 106 12.12 -10.57 2.98
C ARG A 106 12.24 -12.03 3.38
N ARG A 107 11.93 -12.33 4.65
CA ARG A 107 11.90 -13.71 5.17
C ARG A 107 10.86 -14.55 4.45
N GLN A 108 9.67 -14.00 4.23
CA GLN A 108 8.57 -14.69 3.55
C GLN A 108 8.92 -15.03 2.09
N VAL A 109 9.43 -14.08 1.31
CA VAL A 109 9.86 -14.32 -0.07
C VAL A 109 10.98 -15.37 -0.12
N ALA A 110 11.98 -15.26 0.75
CA ALA A 110 13.05 -16.26 0.83
C ALA A 110 12.53 -17.66 1.17
N ALA A 111 11.57 -17.77 2.10
CA ALA A 111 10.95 -19.04 2.47
C ALA A 111 10.23 -19.69 1.28
N TYR A 112 9.51 -18.91 0.45
CA TYR A 112 8.89 -19.44 -0.76
C TYR A 112 9.93 -19.84 -1.80
N MET A 113 10.94 -19.01 -2.06
CA MET A 113 12.02 -19.32 -3.00
C MET A 113 12.76 -20.62 -2.63
N ASN A 114 13.01 -20.86 -1.35
CA ASN A 114 13.62 -22.10 -0.86
C ASN A 114 12.75 -23.34 -1.11
N ARG A 115 11.46 -23.15 -1.43
CA ARG A 115 10.49 -24.20 -1.75
C ARG A 115 10.04 -24.16 -3.22
N ALA A 116 10.74 -23.42 -4.09
CA ALA A 116 10.38 -23.25 -5.49
C ALA A 116 10.19 -24.59 -6.22
N SER A 117 11.08 -25.56 -6.04
CA SER A 117 10.95 -26.90 -6.65
C SER A 117 9.70 -27.65 -6.21
N ALA A 118 9.26 -27.46 -4.95
CA ALA A 118 8.02 -28.06 -4.47
C ALA A 118 6.81 -27.38 -5.12
N PHE A 119 6.80 -26.05 -5.23
CA PHE A 119 5.74 -25.34 -5.96
C PHE A 119 5.70 -25.71 -7.44
N ALA A 120 6.86 -25.83 -8.08
CA ALA A 120 6.97 -26.28 -9.47
C ALA A 120 6.39 -27.68 -9.69
N LYS A 121 6.54 -28.58 -8.70
CA LYS A 121 5.93 -29.92 -8.75
C LYS A 121 4.40 -29.87 -8.70
N GLU A 122 3.83 -28.99 -7.88
CA GLU A 122 2.37 -28.91 -7.68
C GLU A 122 1.65 -28.03 -8.72
N LEU A 123 2.32 -27.01 -9.25
CA LEU A 123 1.75 -26.02 -10.17
C LEU A 123 2.23 -26.20 -11.61
N GLY A 124 3.26 -27.01 -11.85
CA GLY A 124 4.00 -27.06 -13.11
C GLY A 124 5.17 -26.08 -13.14
N ASN A 125 6.07 -26.27 -14.10
CA ASN A 125 7.33 -25.53 -14.24
C ASN A 125 7.50 -24.85 -15.61
N LYS A 126 6.41 -24.71 -16.37
CA LYS A 126 6.42 -24.12 -17.72
C LYS A 126 5.99 -22.66 -17.71
N ASP A 127 5.04 -22.33 -16.86
CA ASP A 127 4.41 -21.02 -16.80
C ASP A 127 4.50 -20.41 -15.40
N ILE A 128 4.28 -19.10 -15.30
CA ILE A 128 4.09 -18.43 -14.01
C ILE A 128 2.76 -18.88 -13.41
N ARG A 129 2.81 -19.35 -12.16
CA ARG A 129 1.64 -19.82 -11.40
C ARG A 129 1.62 -19.30 -9.97
N PHE A 130 2.72 -18.68 -9.53
CA PHE A 130 2.90 -18.16 -8.18
C PHE A 130 3.29 -16.69 -8.27
N VAL A 131 2.36 -15.80 -7.95
CA VAL A 131 2.54 -14.35 -8.09
C VAL A 131 2.67 -13.73 -6.71
N MET A 132 3.79 -13.03 -6.48
CA MET A 132 4.00 -12.20 -5.29
C MET A 132 3.76 -10.73 -5.64
N VAL A 133 2.72 -10.14 -5.06
CA VAL A 133 2.34 -8.74 -5.28
C VAL A 133 3.03 -7.86 -4.25
N TYR A 134 3.75 -6.84 -4.71
CA TYR A 134 4.43 -5.86 -3.87
C TYR A 134 3.78 -4.46 -4.00
N PRO A 135 2.92 -4.08 -3.05
CA PRO A 135 2.23 -2.79 -3.10
C PRO A 135 3.06 -1.64 -2.49
N GLY A 136 2.83 -0.43 -2.97
CA GLY A 136 3.40 0.79 -2.42
C GLY A 136 3.20 2.00 -3.33
N ALA A 137 3.70 3.16 -2.93
CA ALA A 137 3.72 4.34 -3.80
C ALA A 137 4.52 4.02 -5.07
N GLU A 138 4.04 4.49 -6.23
CA GLU A 138 4.67 4.22 -7.53
C GLU A 138 6.17 4.60 -7.54
N GLN A 139 6.50 5.75 -6.96
CA GLN A 139 7.86 6.27 -6.97
C GLN A 139 8.84 5.32 -6.27
N GLY A 140 9.75 4.73 -7.06
CA GLY A 140 10.80 3.84 -6.56
C GLY A 140 10.32 2.45 -6.15
N LEU A 141 9.08 2.07 -6.46
CA LEU A 141 8.53 0.77 -6.07
C LEU A 141 9.33 -0.40 -6.64
N ASP A 142 9.64 -0.36 -7.94
CA ASP A 142 10.47 -1.36 -8.63
C ASP A 142 11.85 -1.51 -8.00
N ALA A 143 12.51 -0.38 -7.71
CA ALA A 143 13.83 -0.39 -7.09
C ALA A 143 13.80 -1.04 -5.70
N ASN A 144 12.71 -0.86 -4.95
CA ASN A 144 12.52 -1.51 -3.67
C ASN A 144 12.15 -3.00 -3.81
N ALA A 145 11.33 -3.35 -4.81
CA ALA A 145 10.97 -4.73 -5.11
C ALA A 145 12.20 -5.57 -5.51
N LYS A 146 13.11 -5.02 -6.34
CA LYS A 146 14.37 -5.67 -6.75
C LYS A 146 15.26 -6.10 -5.57
N LYS A 147 15.12 -5.47 -4.40
CA LYS A 147 15.86 -5.84 -3.18
C LYS A 147 15.48 -7.22 -2.63
N PHE A 148 14.33 -7.77 -3.01
CA PHE A 148 13.95 -9.13 -2.58
C PHE A 148 14.74 -10.22 -3.29
N SER A 149 15.01 -10.06 -4.57
CA SER A 149 15.68 -11.09 -5.36
C SER A 149 17.20 -11.01 -5.25
N ALA A 150 17.74 -9.92 -4.70
CA ALA A 150 19.18 -9.65 -4.59
C ALA A 150 19.89 -9.80 -5.95
N GLY A 151 19.23 -9.32 -7.01
CA GLY A 151 19.75 -9.40 -8.39
C GLY A 151 19.61 -10.75 -9.06
N ARG A 152 18.94 -11.73 -8.42
CA ARG A 152 18.66 -13.04 -9.03
C ARG A 152 17.32 -13.04 -9.74
N THR A 153 17.18 -13.86 -10.76
CA THR A 153 15.88 -14.16 -11.37
C THR A 153 15.08 -15.07 -10.43
N LEU A 154 13.77 -14.86 -10.34
CA LEU A 154 12.90 -15.76 -9.60
C LEU A 154 12.73 -17.06 -10.39
N PRO A 155 12.86 -18.24 -9.75
CA PRO A 155 12.68 -19.51 -10.46
C PRO A 155 11.21 -19.70 -10.85
N LEU A 156 10.94 -20.36 -11.98
CA LEU A 156 9.60 -20.82 -12.29
C LEU A 156 9.07 -21.73 -11.15
N PRO A 157 7.77 -21.65 -10.82
CA PRO A 157 6.71 -20.88 -11.48
C PRO A 157 6.46 -19.50 -10.85
N MET A 158 7.48 -18.87 -10.26
CA MET A 158 7.32 -17.65 -9.45
C MET A 158 7.59 -16.38 -10.23
N ALA A 159 6.73 -15.39 -10.03
CA ALA A 159 6.96 -14.00 -10.42
C ALA A 159 6.73 -13.06 -9.24
N MET A 160 7.34 -11.88 -9.33
CA MET A 160 7.00 -10.74 -8.48
C MET A 160 6.43 -9.65 -9.38
N VAL A 161 5.32 -9.06 -8.95
CA VAL A 161 4.67 -7.94 -9.63
C VAL A 161 4.54 -6.77 -8.66
N THR A 162 4.45 -5.55 -9.20
CA THR A 162 4.26 -4.36 -8.37
C THR A 162 2.83 -3.84 -8.48
N ASP A 163 2.31 -3.31 -7.36
CA ASP A 163 0.99 -2.66 -7.29
C ASP A 163 1.17 -1.18 -6.95
N PRO A 164 1.42 -0.32 -7.97
CA PRO A 164 1.66 1.10 -7.77
C PRO A 164 0.40 1.78 -7.23
N ASP A 165 0.61 2.61 -6.22
CA ASP A 165 -0.42 3.34 -5.48
C ASP A 165 -1.47 2.45 -4.82
N MET A 166 -1.14 1.18 -4.59
CA MET A 166 -1.99 0.22 -3.87
C MET A 166 -3.36 0.03 -4.53
N LYS A 167 -3.44 0.15 -5.86
CA LYS A 167 -4.71 0.10 -6.61
C LYS A 167 -5.35 -1.29 -6.49
N MET A 168 -4.60 -2.33 -6.81
CA MET A 168 -5.09 -3.71 -6.74
C MET A 168 -5.44 -4.10 -5.31
N VAL A 169 -4.58 -3.80 -4.33
CA VAL A 169 -4.90 -4.16 -2.93
C VAL A 169 -6.09 -3.37 -2.39
N SER A 170 -6.36 -2.17 -2.89
CA SER A 170 -7.58 -1.43 -2.53
C SER A 170 -8.83 -2.08 -3.14
N GLU A 171 -8.79 -2.45 -4.42
CA GLU A 171 -9.88 -3.17 -5.09
C GLU A 171 -10.18 -4.52 -4.44
N TRP A 172 -9.13 -5.23 -4.02
CA TRP A 172 -9.25 -6.50 -3.32
C TRP A 172 -9.65 -6.33 -1.85
N GLY A 173 -9.87 -5.12 -1.34
CA GLY A 173 -10.23 -4.89 0.06
C GLY A 173 -9.12 -5.28 1.06
N LEU A 174 -7.86 -5.27 0.60
CA LEU A 174 -6.65 -5.63 1.35
C LEU A 174 -5.83 -4.43 1.80
N ARG A 175 -6.21 -3.20 1.40
CA ARG A 175 -5.58 -1.96 1.87
C ARG A 175 -5.62 -1.89 3.40
N TRP A 176 -4.45 -1.77 4.02
CA TRP A 176 -4.35 -1.50 5.45
C TRP A 176 -4.25 0.00 5.68
N ASP A 177 -5.41 0.63 5.87
CA ASP A 177 -5.48 2.09 6.02
C ASP A 177 -5.08 2.56 7.42
N ALA A 178 -3.77 2.60 7.64
CA ALA A 178 -3.14 3.14 8.83
C ALA A 178 -1.82 3.85 8.46
N PRO A 179 -1.33 4.78 9.31
CA PRO A 179 -0.05 5.46 9.07
C PRO A 179 1.09 4.46 8.92
N ARG A 180 1.88 4.60 7.85
CA ARG A 180 3.00 3.71 7.51
C ARG A 180 2.57 2.24 7.33
N GLU A 181 1.38 2.03 6.78
CA GLU A 181 0.92 0.72 6.32
C GLU A 181 0.49 0.76 4.87
N THR A 182 0.56 -0.38 4.20
CA THR A 182 0.27 -0.53 2.76
C THR A 182 -0.83 -1.57 2.54
N ALA A 183 -0.56 -2.86 2.75
CA ALA A 183 -1.56 -3.92 2.63
C ALA A 183 -1.53 -4.88 3.82
N TYR A 184 -2.68 -5.46 4.15
CA TYR A 184 -2.77 -6.65 4.99
C TYR A 184 -2.08 -7.81 4.24
N PRO A 185 -1.03 -8.43 4.81
CA PRO A 185 -0.39 -9.58 4.17
C PRO A 185 -1.40 -10.71 3.99
N SER A 186 -1.48 -11.25 2.78
CA SER A 186 -2.47 -12.28 2.46
C SER A 186 -1.99 -13.25 1.41
N ALA A 187 -2.58 -14.43 1.36
CA ALA A 187 -2.34 -15.40 0.32
C ALA A 187 -3.63 -16.11 -0.10
N PHE A 188 -3.71 -16.44 -1.38
CA PHE A 188 -4.87 -17.04 -2.02
C PHE A 188 -4.43 -18.17 -2.95
N VAL A 189 -5.24 -19.23 -3.00
CA VAL A 189 -5.20 -20.23 -4.07
C VAL A 189 -6.45 -20.03 -4.91
N ILE A 190 -6.25 -19.67 -6.17
CA ILE A 190 -7.28 -19.32 -7.14
C ILE A 190 -7.42 -20.46 -8.14
N GLY A 191 -8.59 -21.09 -8.16
CA GLY A 191 -8.96 -22.16 -9.08
C GLY A 191 -9.69 -21.64 -10.33
N PRO A 192 -10.20 -22.54 -11.18
CA PRO A 192 -10.84 -22.19 -12.45
C PRO A 192 -11.94 -21.14 -12.31
N GLY A 193 -12.05 -20.25 -13.29
CA GLY A 193 -13.02 -19.15 -13.31
C GLY A 193 -12.72 -18.05 -12.28
N ARG A 194 -11.45 -17.91 -11.86
CA ARG A 194 -10.96 -17.03 -10.80
C ARG A 194 -11.60 -17.28 -9.42
N ARG A 195 -12.09 -18.50 -9.17
CA ARG A 195 -12.72 -18.82 -7.89
C ARG A 195 -11.68 -18.99 -6.79
N VAL A 196 -11.83 -18.29 -5.67
CA VAL A 196 -10.99 -18.47 -4.48
C VAL A 196 -11.28 -19.84 -3.87
N LEU A 197 -10.30 -20.74 -3.87
CA LEU A 197 -10.41 -22.07 -3.29
C LEU A 197 -9.88 -22.12 -1.85
N TRP A 198 -8.92 -21.26 -1.54
CA TRP A 198 -8.35 -21.09 -0.22
C TRP A 198 -7.85 -19.66 -0.05
N SER A 199 -7.95 -19.12 1.16
CA SER A 199 -7.37 -17.82 1.49
C SER A 199 -6.90 -17.77 2.95
N LYS A 200 -5.85 -16.97 3.18
CA LYS A 200 -5.40 -16.55 4.51
C LYS A 200 -5.06 -15.07 4.44
N VAL A 201 -5.73 -14.28 5.27
CA VAL A 201 -5.52 -12.83 5.38
C VAL A 201 -5.09 -12.52 6.79
N SER A 202 -3.89 -11.98 6.95
CA SER A 202 -3.39 -11.58 8.26
C SER A 202 -4.14 -10.37 8.78
N LYS A 203 -4.40 -10.35 10.09
CA LYS A 203 -4.96 -9.20 10.81
C LYS A 203 -3.87 -8.29 11.41
N GLY A 204 -2.60 -8.52 11.09
CA GLY A 204 -1.47 -7.72 11.56
C GLY A 204 -0.22 -7.92 10.72
N HIS A 205 0.96 -7.63 11.29
CA HIS A 205 2.22 -7.82 10.56
C HIS A 205 2.64 -9.30 10.46
N GLY A 206 2.28 -10.09 11.47
CA GLY A 206 2.56 -11.52 11.61
C GLY A 206 1.51 -12.43 10.94
N ASP A 207 1.45 -13.70 11.35
CA ASP A 207 0.45 -14.69 10.90
C ASP A 207 0.25 -14.78 9.38
N ARG A 208 1.35 -15.00 8.66
CA ARG A 208 1.34 -15.11 7.20
C ARG A 208 1.20 -16.58 6.80
N ALA A 209 0.78 -16.82 5.56
CA ALA A 209 0.80 -18.17 5.00
C ALA A 209 2.24 -18.69 4.92
N THR A 210 2.50 -19.86 5.47
CA THR A 210 3.77 -20.57 5.28
C THR A 210 3.83 -21.19 3.89
N ALA A 211 5.01 -21.68 3.47
CA ALA A 211 5.12 -22.40 2.22
C ALA A 211 4.32 -23.72 2.28
N GLU A 212 4.30 -24.36 3.44
CA GLU A 212 3.57 -25.59 3.73
C GLU A 212 2.05 -25.38 3.67
N ASP A 213 1.54 -24.26 4.22
CA ASP A 213 0.11 -23.90 4.10
C ASP A 213 -0.31 -23.83 2.63
N LEU A 214 0.50 -23.17 1.80
CA LEU A 214 0.22 -23.01 0.36
C LEU A 214 0.32 -24.34 -0.39
N LEU A 215 1.35 -25.15 -0.13
CA LEU A 215 1.48 -26.48 -0.75
C LEU A 215 0.30 -27.39 -0.39
N ALA A 216 -0.15 -27.36 0.88
CA ALA A 216 -1.32 -28.11 1.32
C ALA A 216 -2.59 -27.62 0.61
N ALA A 217 -2.78 -26.30 0.52
CA ALA A 217 -3.93 -25.70 -0.16
C ALA A 217 -3.96 -26.01 -1.67
N ILE A 218 -2.82 -25.96 -2.36
CA ILE A 218 -2.71 -26.31 -3.78
C ILE A 218 -3.06 -27.80 -4.00
N ARG A 219 -2.51 -28.70 -3.19
CA ARG A 219 -2.83 -30.14 -3.27
C ARG A 219 -4.30 -30.41 -3.03
N ALA A 220 -4.91 -29.71 -2.08
CA ALA A 220 -6.35 -29.84 -1.83
C ALA A 220 -7.19 -29.30 -3.00
N ALA A 221 -6.73 -28.23 -3.66
CA ALA A 221 -7.37 -27.67 -4.84
C ALA A 221 -7.30 -28.60 -6.06
N ASN A 222 -6.14 -29.22 -6.31
CA ASN A 222 -5.90 -30.07 -7.49
C ASN A 222 -6.49 -31.48 -7.38
N LYS A 223 -7.05 -31.86 -6.22
CA LYS A 223 -7.75 -33.15 -6.02
C LYS A 223 -9.24 -33.12 -6.39
N LYS A 224 -9.79 -31.93 -6.65
CA LYS A 224 -11.21 -31.70 -6.96
C LYS A 224 -11.40 -31.49 -8.45
#